data_AF-A0A6I8M4I0-F1
#
_entry.id   AF-A0A6I8M4I0-F1
#
_cell.length_a   1.000
_cell.length_b   1.000
_cell.length_c   1.000
_cell.angle_alpha   90.00
_cell.angle_beta   90.00
_cell.angle_gamma   90.00
#
_symmetry.space_group_name_H-M   'P 1'
#
loop_
_entity.id
_entity.type
_entity.pdbx_description
1 polymer ?
#
loop_
_entity_poly.entity_id
_entity_poly.type
_entity_poly.pdbx_seq_one_letter_code
_entity_poly.pdbx_strand_id
1 'polypeptide(L)'
;MAETHLRTGHDVVMPQLATRVADIAAFEDAAARCGAEYREILLTADKVVAGARFAARSGSATEGIDVVIDRGGGIALVERIHDQLTAYLPQRPDCLVVPTNGRTSGQTYADVVALL
;
A
#
# COMPACT_ATOMS: atom_id res chain seq x y z
N MET A 1 -6.80 -7.08 -15.85
CA MET A 1 -7.73 -6.17 -15.16
C MET A 1 -7.29 -4.72 -15.31
N ALA A 2 -6.13 -4.30 -14.80
CA ALA A 2 -5.65 -2.92 -14.97
C ALA A 2 -5.61 -2.47 -16.45
N GLU A 3 -5.01 -3.28 -17.34
CA GLU A 3 -4.95 -2.94 -18.77
C GLU A 3 -6.30 -2.72 -19.44
N THR A 4 -7.34 -3.45 -19.01
CA THR A 4 -8.69 -3.29 -19.58
C THR A 4 -9.21 -1.87 -19.33
N HIS A 5 -9.00 -1.35 -18.13
CA HIS A 5 -9.40 0.00 -17.75
C HIS A 5 -8.47 1.06 -18.36
N LEU A 6 -7.15 0.84 -18.33
CA LEU A 6 -6.18 1.76 -18.93
C LEU A 6 -6.42 1.96 -20.43
N ARG A 7 -6.68 0.87 -21.19
CA ARG A 7 -6.98 0.94 -22.64
C ARG A 7 -8.27 1.68 -22.97
N THR A 8 -9.16 1.89 -22.00
CA THR A 8 -10.40 2.64 -22.18
C THR A 8 -10.26 4.11 -21.72
N GLY A 9 -9.05 4.55 -21.40
CA GLY A 9 -8.76 5.94 -21.02
C GLY A 9 -9.02 6.27 -19.56
N HIS A 10 -9.14 5.26 -18.68
CA HIS A 10 -9.33 5.46 -17.25
C HIS A 10 -8.02 5.30 -16.47
N ASP A 11 -7.86 6.09 -15.41
CA ASP A 11 -6.84 5.84 -14.39
C ASP A 11 -7.22 4.64 -13.51
N VAL A 12 -6.22 3.92 -13.02
CA VAL A 12 -6.41 2.73 -12.18
C VAL A 12 -5.65 2.89 -10.87
N VAL A 13 -6.37 2.88 -9.76
CA VAL A 13 -5.80 2.91 -8.40
C VAL A 13 -5.85 1.51 -7.79
N MET A 14 -4.69 0.89 -7.54
CA MET A 14 -4.61 -0.45 -6.94
C MET A 14 -4.07 -0.43 -5.50
N PRO A 15 -4.94 -0.59 -4.49
CA PRO A 15 -4.51 -0.72 -3.10
C PRO A 15 -3.98 -2.15 -2.86
N GLN A 16 -2.68 -2.34 -2.97
CA GLN A 16 -2.03 -3.64 -2.77
C GLN A 16 -0.86 -3.51 -1.79
N LEU A 17 -0.72 -4.47 -0.87
CA LEU A 17 0.51 -4.60 -0.09
C LEU A 17 1.60 -5.18 -1.00
N ALA A 18 2.61 -4.38 -1.30
CA ALA A 18 3.82 -4.79 -2.02
C ALA A 18 5.03 -4.55 -1.13
N THR A 19 5.90 -5.56 -1.03
CA THR A 19 7.11 -5.49 -0.19
C THR A 19 8.37 -5.88 -0.96
N ARG A 20 8.23 -6.20 -2.24
CA ARG A 20 9.31 -6.62 -3.14
C ARG A 20 9.05 -6.02 -4.51
N VAL A 21 10.11 -5.73 -5.26
CA VAL A 21 10.02 -5.22 -6.64
C VAL A 21 9.23 -6.17 -7.55
N ALA A 22 9.39 -7.48 -7.36
CA ALA A 22 8.65 -8.49 -8.10
C ALA A 22 7.12 -8.43 -7.87
N ASP A 23 6.66 -7.87 -6.74
CA ASP A 23 5.23 -7.76 -6.43
C ASP A 23 4.54 -6.70 -7.30
N ILE A 24 5.28 -5.70 -7.80
CA ILE A 24 4.73 -4.56 -8.56
C ILE A 24 5.08 -4.57 -10.04
N ALA A 25 6.08 -5.36 -10.46
CA ALA A 25 6.56 -5.38 -11.85
C ALA A 25 5.43 -5.59 -12.87
N ALA A 26 4.45 -6.45 -12.55
CA ALA A 26 3.31 -6.69 -13.43
C ALA A 26 2.40 -5.45 -13.60
N PHE A 27 2.34 -4.55 -12.62
CA PHE A 27 1.59 -3.29 -12.70
C PHE A 27 2.33 -2.26 -13.54
N GLU A 28 3.65 -2.15 -13.36
CA GLU A 28 4.51 -1.29 -14.19
C GLU A 28 4.44 -1.71 -15.67
N ASP A 29 4.59 -3.00 -15.94
CA ASP A 29 4.48 -3.56 -17.28
C ASP A 29 3.11 -3.28 -17.91
N ALA A 30 2.04 -3.41 -17.13
CA ALA A 30 0.69 -3.12 -17.59
C ALA A 30 0.52 -1.65 -17.96
N ALA A 31 1.03 -0.72 -17.14
CA ALA A 31 1.02 0.71 -17.43
C ALA A 31 1.81 1.02 -18.71
N ALA A 32 3.04 0.50 -18.81
CA ALA A 32 3.90 0.68 -19.97
C ALA A 32 3.27 0.15 -21.27
N ARG A 33 2.66 -1.05 -21.24
CA ARG A 33 1.94 -1.63 -22.39
C ARG A 33 0.74 -0.81 -22.85
N CYS A 34 0.18 0.03 -21.98
CA CYS A 34 -0.93 0.91 -22.29
C CYS A 34 -0.50 2.36 -22.55
N GLY A 35 0.81 2.67 -22.50
CA GLY A 35 1.32 4.04 -22.61
C GLY A 35 0.87 4.94 -21.44
N ALA A 36 0.51 4.34 -20.31
CA ALA A 36 0.11 5.05 -19.10
C ALA A 36 1.31 5.30 -18.19
N GLU A 37 1.23 6.34 -17.37
CA GLU A 37 2.21 6.63 -16.34
C GLU A 37 1.97 5.70 -15.13
N TYR A 38 3.06 5.13 -14.59
CA TYR A 38 3.01 4.38 -13.35
C TYR A 38 3.44 5.26 -12.18
N ARG A 39 2.57 5.41 -11.18
CA ARG A 39 2.85 6.13 -9.93
C ARG A 39 2.72 5.19 -8.76
N GLU A 40 3.80 5.06 -7.99
CA GLU A 40 3.81 4.27 -6.76
C GLU A 40 3.69 5.18 -5.54
N ILE A 41 2.75 4.87 -4.65
CA ILE A 41 2.48 5.68 -3.46
C ILE A 41 2.51 4.78 -2.23
N LEU A 42 3.46 5.03 -1.33
CA LEU A 42 3.57 4.36 -0.04
C LEU A 42 2.87 5.17 1.04
N LEU A 43 1.74 4.66 1.53
CA LEU A 43 1.14 5.15 2.77
C LEU A 43 1.86 4.51 3.96
N THR A 44 2.53 5.32 4.78
CA THR A 44 3.32 4.82 5.92
C THR A 44 2.88 5.42 7.24
N ALA A 45 3.17 4.73 8.34
CA ALA A 45 2.96 5.16 9.70
C ALA A 45 4.04 4.52 10.58
N ASP A 46 4.28 5.09 11.76
CA ASP A 46 5.23 4.50 12.70
C ASP A 46 4.76 3.10 13.08
N LYS A 47 5.70 2.17 13.25
CA LYS A 47 5.43 0.76 13.58
C LYS A 47 4.41 0.60 14.74
N VAL A 48 4.53 1.41 15.79
CA VAL A 48 3.60 1.42 16.94
C VAL A 48 2.19 1.85 16.53
N VAL A 49 2.07 2.91 15.71
CA VAL A 49 0.79 3.41 15.21
C VAL A 49 0.14 2.40 14.27
N ALA A 50 0.92 1.78 13.39
CA ALA A 50 0.44 0.72 12.51
C ALA A 50 -0.09 -0.49 13.30
N GLY A 51 0.64 -0.93 14.32
CA GLY A 51 0.22 -2.01 15.22
C GLY A 51 -1.06 -1.68 15.99
N ALA A 52 -1.18 -0.47 16.54
CA ALA A 52 -2.38 -0.02 17.25
C ALA A 52 -3.61 0.05 16.33
N ARG A 53 -3.44 0.61 15.11
CA ARG A 53 -4.50 0.64 14.09
C ARG A 53 -4.93 -0.76 13.67
N PHE A 54 -3.98 -1.68 13.57
CA PHE A 54 -4.25 -3.06 13.24
C PHE A 54 -5.08 -3.74 14.34
N ALA A 55 -4.65 -3.65 15.60
CA ALA A 55 -5.38 -4.22 16.74
C ALA A 55 -6.80 -3.64 16.88
N ALA A 56 -6.99 -2.35 16.56
CA ALA A 56 -8.30 -1.72 16.59
C ALA A 56 -9.26 -2.21 15.48
N ARG A 57 -8.75 -2.82 14.40
CA ARG A 57 -9.59 -3.36 13.31
C ARG A 57 -10.25 -4.70 13.64
N SER A 58 -9.68 -5.48 14.57
CA SER A 58 -10.11 -6.84 14.93
C SER A 58 -11.49 -6.95 15.62
N GLY A 59 -12.36 -5.95 15.45
CA GLY A 59 -13.77 -5.96 15.84
C GLY A 59 -14.73 -5.51 14.73
N SER A 60 -14.23 -5.15 13.54
CA SER A 60 -15.06 -4.74 12.40
C SER A 60 -14.88 -5.71 11.21
N ALA A 61 -15.78 -6.69 11.10
CA ALA A 61 -16.14 -7.45 9.90
C ALA A 61 -15.00 -7.86 8.92
N THR A 62 -13.83 -8.27 9.42
CA THR A 62 -12.70 -8.77 8.59
C THR A 62 -12.19 -10.13 9.07
N GLU A 63 -13.11 -11.01 9.48
CA GLU A 63 -12.84 -12.35 10.04
C GLU A 63 -11.88 -13.21 9.20
N GLY A 64 -11.84 -13.03 7.88
CA GLY A 64 -10.95 -13.79 6.99
C GLY A 64 -9.46 -13.38 7.05
N ILE A 65 -9.17 -12.10 7.35
CA ILE A 65 -7.80 -11.59 7.47
C ILE A 65 -7.25 -11.91 8.86
N ASP A 66 -8.09 -11.76 9.90
CA ASP A 66 -7.70 -12.04 11.28
C ASP A 66 -7.20 -13.48 11.48
N VAL A 67 -7.82 -14.48 10.83
CA VAL A 67 -7.39 -15.89 10.90
C VAL A 67 -6.01 -16.12 10.24
N VAL A 68 -5.70 -15.43 9.14
CA VAL A 68 -4.38 -15.51 8.48
C VAL A 68 -3.31 -14.84 9.33
N ILE A 69 -3.67 -13.77 10.04
CA ILE A 69 -2.75 -12.97 10.83
C ILE A 69 -2.50 -13.58 12.21
N ASP A 70 -3.50 -14.16 12.87
CA ASP A 70 -3.32 -14.94 14.10
C ASP A 70 -2.39 -16.12 13.86
N ARG A 71 -2.53 -16.81 12.72
CA ARG A 71 -1.59 -17.86 12.28
C ARG A 71 -0.22 -17.31 11.89
N GLY A 72 -0.16 -16.04 11.49
CA GLY A 72 1.05 -15.31 11.09
C GLY A 72 1.79 -14.59 12.22
N GLY A 73 1.29 -14.63 13.46
CA GLY A 73 1.93 -14.01 14.63
C GLY A 73 1.39 -12.63 15.04
N GLY A 74 0.19 -12.25 14.60
CA GLY A 74 -0.50 -11.04 15.08
C GLY A 74 0.28 -9.77 14.79
N ILE A 75 0.54 -8.98 15.84
CA ILE A 75 1.28 -7.71 15.73
C ILE A 75 2.70 -7.89 15.16
N ALA A 76 3.35 -9.03 15.41
CA ALA A 76 4.68 -9.32 14.86
C ALA A 76 4.67 -9.44 13.33
N LEU A 77 3.54 -9.81 12.72
CA LEU A 77 3.41 -9.76 11.26
C LEU A 77 3.41 -8.31 10.76
N VAL A 78 2.69 -7.41 11.43
CA VAL A 78 2.65 -5.98 11.08
C VAL A 78 4.04 -5.36 11.19
N GLU A 79 4.78 -5.69 12.26
CA GLU A 79 6.16 -5.23 12.44
C GLU A 79 7.09 -5.71 11.32
N ARG A 80 6.98 -6.99 10.93
CA ARG A 80 7.76 -7.54 9.81
C ARG A 80 7.42 -6.87 8.48
N ILE A 81 6.14 -6.63 8.20
CA ILE A 81 5.71 -5.92 6.98
C ILE A 81 6.31 -4.51 6.97
N HIS A 82 6.29 -3.80 8.10
CA HIS A 82 6.91 -2.48 8.22
C HIS A 82 8.42 -2.54 7.91
N ASP A 83 9.14 -3.54 8.43
CA ASP A 83 10.56 -3.71 8.15
C ASP A 83 10.83 -4.04 6.67
N GLN A 84 9.98 -4.86 6.06
CA GLN A 84 10.06 -5.15 4.63
C GLN A 84 9.81 -3.91 3.77
N LEU A 85 8.81 -3.08 4.12
CA LEU A 85 8.56 -1.81 3.43
C LEU A 85 9.75 -0.84 3.58
N THR A 86 10.37 -0.82 4.75
CA THR A 86 11.57 -0.01 5.01
C THR A 86 12.76 -0.46 4.14
N ALA A 87 12.93 -1.77 3.95
CA ALA A 87 13.97 -2.33 3.07
C ALA A 87 13.63 -2.21 1.58
N TYR A 88 12.35 -2.14 1.24
CA TYR A 88 11.84 -2.01 -0.12
C TYR A 88 12.03 -0.58 -0.66
N LEU A 89 11.71 0.44 0.14
CA LEU A 89 11.68 1.84 -0.30
C LEU A 89 12.99 2.33 -0.96
N PRO A 90 14.21 2.03 -0.46
CA PRO A 90 15.45 2.43 -1.12
C PRO A 90 15.63 1.88 -2.54
N GLN A 91 14.91 0.81 -2.90
CA GLN A 91 14.93 0.23 -4.25
C GLN A 91 14.00 0.97 -5.22
N ARG A 92 13.23 1.94 -4.72
CA ARG A 92 12.13 2.63 -5.42
C ARG A 92 12.26 4.16 -5.27
N PRO A 93 13.27 4.77 -5.91
CA PRO A 93 13.56 6.20 -5.72
C PRO A 93 12.42 7.13 -6.13
N ASP A 94 11.56 6.69 -7.06
CA ASP A 94 10.42 7.48 -7.57
C ASP A 94 9.12 7.22 -6.78
N CYS A 95 9.16 6.39 -5.73
CA CYS A 95 8.00 6.12 -4.89
C CYS A 95 7.66 7.35 -4.03
N LEU A 96 6.40 7.81 -4.14
CA LEU A 96 5.87 8.90 -3.34
C LEU A 96 5.52 8.39 -1.94
N VAL A 97 6.10 8.99 -0.90
CA VAL A 97 5.88 8.57 0.49
C VAL A 97 4.93 9.54 1.19
N VAL A 98 3.83 9.01 1.74
CA VAL A 98 2.83 9.79 2.47
C VAL A 98 2.75 9.29 3.92
N PRO A 99 3.31 10.04 4.89
CA PRO A 99 3.16 9.74 6.31
C PRO A 99 1.71 9.99 6.77
N THR A 100 1.14 9.01 7.47
CA THR A 100 -0.26 9.04 7.89
C THR A 100 -0.45 9.14 9.41
N ASN A 101 0.63 9.27 10.18
CA ASN A 101 0.57 9.40 11.64
C ASN A 101 -0.35 10.57 12.04
N GLY A 102 -1.35 10.30 12.89
CA GLY A 102 -2.30 11.31 13.35
C GLY A 102 -3.22 11.90 12.27
N ARG A 103 -3.17 11.42 11.02
CA ARG A 103 -4.01 11.89 9.91
C ARG A 103 -5.33 11.13 9.84
N THR A 104 -6.39 11.82 9.45
CA THR A 104 -7.65 11.21 9.02
C THR A 104 -7.54 10.69 7.58
N SER A 105 -8.53 9.91 7.13
CA SER A 105 -8.61 9.47 5.73
C SER A 105 -8.73 10.65 4.76
N GLY A 106 -9.53 11.67 5.08
CA GLY A 106 -9.69 12.85 4.24
C GLY A 106 -8.42 13.69 4.14
N GLN A 107 -7.67 13.84 5.25
CA GLN A 107 -6.36 14.50 5.22
C GLN A 107 -5.33 13.70 4.41
N THR A 108 -5.28 12.38 4.61
CA THR A 108 -4.39 11.49 3.84
C THR A 108 -4.70 11.57 2.34
N TYR A 109 -5.99 11.61 1.97
CA TYR A 109 -6.41 11.78 0.59
C TYR A 109 -5.92 13.12 0.00
N ALA A 110 -6.09 14.22 0.75
CA ALA A 110 -5.59 15.52 0.32
C ALA A 110 -4.06 15.54 0.15
N ASP A 111 -3.33 14.89 1.06
CA ASP A 111 -1.86 14.77 0.98
C ASP A 111 -1.43 13.96 -0.25
N VAL A 112 -2.15 12.87 -0.59
CA VAL A 112 -1.90 12.08 -1.81
C VAL A 112 -2.14 12.91 -3.06
N VAL A 113 -3.28 13.60 -3.16
CA VAL A 113 -3.63 14.42 -4.33
C VAL A 113 -2.62 15.55 -4.54
N ALA A 114 -2.08 16.13 -3.47
CA ALA A 114 -1.08 17.18 -3.57
C ALA A 114 0.27 16.73 -4.16
N LEU A 115 0.51 15.42 -4.27
CA LEU A 115 1.75 14.83 -4.81
C LEU A 115 1.61 14.29 -6.24
N LEU A 116 0.39 14.28 -6.81
CA LEU A 116 0.12 13.72 -8.14
C LEU A 116 0.21 14.78 -9.24
#